data_AF-A3ILA6-F1
#
_entry.id   AF-A3ILA6-F1
#
_cell.length_a   1.000
_cell.length_b   1.000
_cell.length_c   1.000
_cell.angle_alpha   90.00
_cell.angle_beta   90.00
_cell.angle_gamma   90.00
#
_symmetry.space_group_name_H-M   'P 1'
#
loop_
_entity.id
_entity.type
_entity.pdbx_description
1 polymer ?
#
loop_
_entity_poly.entity_id
_entity_poly.type
_entity_poly.pdbx_seq_one_letter_code
_entity_poly.pdbx_strand_id
1 'polypeptide(L)'
;EKIVDNPVSPSPVLSELEQVGFADIVIDTDGRVRRGLLSVVDSDGNVRYSLGTILALYYLKQRGITPEPLEQGQKVSLGKAIFKRFTKNDGGYVGADSGGYQILLNYRGQAQNFLTFSLTDVLNNNISPNSLSDRLVFIGTTAESINDLHYTPYNDKLSYSSEMMPGIVIHANIASQILSSALEERPLIRVWPDLIEGLSIYTMALIGTSISWWFKSIKRVLLSFLLVSSCVLIGSYLAFLWVWWLPLIPCLLALFTATIVLGFINNKQQDKIVLKLTLDLLLKTLKDKPTIRHIAIEYLKQSENRQNQVLIEKQLFNKLNN
;
A
#
# COMPACT_ATOMS: atom_id res chain seq x y z
N GLU A 1 25.95 14.43 -9.14
CA GLU A 1 25.26 15.74 -9.11
C GLU A 1 23.97 15.62 -8.31
N LYS A 2 23.29 16.73 -8.05
CA LYS A 2 21.88 16.76 -7.67
C LYS A 2 21.10 17.60 -8.65
N ILE A 3 19.89 17.19 -8.97
CA ILE A 3 19.06 17.85 -9.99
C ILE A 3 17.75 18.38 -9.40
N VAL A 4 17.16 17.68 -8.43
CA VAL A 4 15.81 17.97 -7.91
C VAL A 4 15.92 18.82 -6.64
N ASP A 5 15.07 19.85 -6.55
CA ASP A 5 14.93 20.85 -5.47
C ASP A 5 16.18 21.71 -5.15
N ASN A 6 17.32 21.09 -4.86
CA ASN A 6 18.58 21.74 -4.51
C ASN A 6 19.69 21.28 -5.46
N PRO A 7 19.74 21.83 -6.68
CA PRO A 7 20.66 21.36 -7.70
C PRO A 7 22.12 21.64 -7.32
N VAL A 8 22.96 20.64 -7.52
CA VAL A 8 24.41 20.71 -7.31
C VAL A 8 25.08 20.20 -8.58
N SER A 9 25.75 21.11 -9.30
CA SER A 9 26.42 20.79 -10.56
C SER A 9 27.47 19.68 -10.38
N PRO A 10 27.67 18.85 -11.41
CA PRO A 10 28.71 17.82 -11.38
C PRO A 10 30.11 18.44 -11.45
N SER A 11 31.12 17.61 -11.15
CA SER A 11 32.51 17.94 -11.49
C SER A 11 32.62 18.18 -13.01
N PRO A 12 33.24 19.30 -13.47
CA PRO A 12 33.43 19.57 -14.88
C PRO A 12 34.12 18.42 -15.62
N VAL A 13 35.15 17.84 -15.01
CA VAL A 13 35.92 16.71 -15.56
C VAL A 13 35.03 15.49 -15.79
N LEU A 14 34.17 15.13 -14.83
CA LEU A 14 33.27 14.00 -14.99
C LEU A 14 32.16 14.29 -16.00
N SER A 15 31.72 15.55 -16.06
CA SER A 15 30.70 16.00 -17.02
C SER A 15 31.20 15.88 -18.45
N GLU A 16 32.44 16.29 -18.73
CA GLU A 16 33.07 16.15 -20.05
C GLU A 16 33.22 14.68 -20.48
N LEU A 17 33.39 13.77 -19.52
CA LEU A 17 33.50 12.33 -19.76
C LEU A 17 32.15 11.61 -19.83
N GLU A 18 31.03 12.32 -19.66
CA GLU A 18 29.68 11.75 -19.53
C GLU A 18 29.57 10.71 -18.38
N GLN A 19 30.42 10.83 -17.36
CA GLN A 19 30.49 9.92 -16.21
C GLN A 19 29.74 10.48 -15.00
N VAL A 20 28.54 11.00 -15.22
CA VAL A 20 27.74 11.66 -14.20
C VAL A 20 26.40 10.96 -14.03
N GLY A 21 26.14 10.53 -12.80
CA GLY A 21 24.80 10.19 -12.32
C GLY A 21 24.36 11.16 -11.22
N PHE A 22 23.05 11.38 -11.13
CA PHE A 22 22.48 12.17 -10.03
C PHE A 22 22.25 11.33 -8.77
N ALA A 23 22.33 11.98 -7.61
CA ALA A 23 22.22 11.36 -6.28
C ALA A 23 20.88 11.65 -5.59
N ASP A 24 19.93 12.25 -6.30
CA ASP A 24 18.58 12.52 -5.80
C ASP A 24 17.85 11.24 -5.39
N ILE A 25 17.21 11.29 -4.23
CA ILE A 25 16.42 10.21 -3.64
C ILE A 25 15.02 10.74 -3.38
N VAL A 26 14.01 9.95 -3.72
CA VAL A 26 12.61 10.30 -3.48
C VAL A 26 12.22 9.80 -2.10
N ILE A 27 11.84 10.74 -1.24
CA ILE A 27 11.38 10.49 0.13
C ILE A 27 9.85 10.57 0.15
N ASP A 28 9.20 9.55 0.71
CA ASP A 28 7.75 9.55 0.88
C ASP A 28 7.31 10.54 1.97
N THR A 29 6.00 10.81 2.03
CA THR A 29 5.41 11.74 3.01
C THR A 29 5.66 11.37 4.47
N ASP A 30 5.97 10.10 4.76
CA ASP A 30 6.31 9.61 6.09
C ASP A 30 7.83 9.51 6.34
N GLY A 31 8.65 10.09 5.46
CA GLY A 31 10.10 10.17 5.61
C GLY A 31 10.86 8.92 5.15
N ARG A 32 10.19 7.89 4.61
CA ARG A 32 10.83 6.65 4.16
C ARG A 32 11.07 6.65 2.65
N VAL A 33 12.14 6.00 2.24
CA VAL A 33 12.48 5.76 0.83
C VAL A 33 11.88 4.43 0.41
N ARG A 34 10.86 4.46 -0.44
CA ARG A 34 10.25 3.27 -1.07
C ARG A 34 10.26 3.32 -2.59
N ARG A 35 10.65 4.46 -3.16
CA ARG A 35 10.65 4.73 -4.59
C ARG A 35 12.08 5.04 -5.05
N GLY A 36 12.45 4.47 -6.19
CA GLY A 36 13.73 4.71 -6.84
C GLY A 36 13.53 5.64 -8.02
N LEU A 37 14.18 6.80 -8.01
CA LEU A 37 14.22 7.70 -9.16
C LEU A 37 15.31 7.20 -10.11
N LEU A 38 14.92 6.72 -11.28
CA LEU A 38 15.83 6.13 -12.26
C LEU A 38 16.36 7.17 -13.23
N SER A 39 15.48 8.06 -13.70
CA SER A 39 15.85 9.15 -14.58
C SER A 39 14.97 10.38 -14.39
N VAL A 40 15.50 11.52 -14.81
CA VAL A 40 14.76 12.78 -14.95
C VAL A 40 15.06 13.36 -16.32
N VAL A 41 14.15 14.20 -16.81
CA VAL A 41 14.40 15.03 -18.00
C VAL A 41 14.80 16.40 -17.49
N ASP A 42 15.98 16.88 -17.88
CA ASP A 42 16.44 18.21 -17.52
C ASP A 42 15.72 19.31 -18.32
N SER A 43 16.05 20.58 -18.03
CA SER A 43 15.46 21.74 -18.73
C SER A 43 15.75 21.76 -20.22
N ASP A 44 16.82 21.10 -20.65
CA ASP A 44 17.28 21.05 -22.04
C ASP A 44 16.68 19.85 -22.80
N GLY A 45 15.86 19.03 -22.11
CA GLY A 45 15.21 17.85 -22.68
C GLY A 45 16.05 16.59 -22.66
N ASN A 46 17.24 16.60 -22.03
CA ASN A 46 18.10 15.43 -21.95
C ASN A 46 17.68 14.53 -20.79
N VAL A 47 17.78 13.22 -21.02
CA VAL A 47 17.54 12.22 -19.98
C VAL A 47 18.80 12.09 -19.13
N ARG A 48 18.69 12.49 -17.86
CA ARG A 48 19.72 12.26 -16.84
C ARG A 48 19.36 11.01 -16.06
N TYR A 49 20.35 10.19 -15.70
CA TYR A 49 20.14 8.94 -14.96
C TYR A 49 20.69 9.05 -13.53
N SER A 50 20.04 8.37 -12.59
CA SER A 50 20.58 8.27 -11.22
C SER A 50 21.84 7.42 -11.19
N LEU A 51 22.70 7.63 -10.18
CA LEU A 51 23.96 6.91 -10.02
C LEU A 51 23.82 5.39 -10.11
N GLY A 52 22.84 4.81 -9.41
CA GLY A 52 22.57 3.38 -9.46
C GLY A 52 22.12 2.92 -10.85
N THR A 53 21.32 3.74 -11.54
CA THR A 53 20.79 3.43 -12.88
C THR A 53 21.89 3.46 -13.93
N ILE A 54 22.68 4.53 -13.97
CA ILE A 54 23.72 4.70 -15.00
C ILE A 54 24.77 3.59 -14.88
N LEU A 55 25.18 3.21 -13.66
CA LEU A 55 26.13 2.11 -13.43
C LEU A 55 25.56 0.76 -13.91
N ALA A 56 24.28 0.48 -13.60
CA ALA A 56 23.62 -0.73 -14.08
C ALA A 56 23.53 -0.76 -15.61
N LEU A 57 23.20 0.37 -16.25
CA LEU A 57 23.13 0.48 -17.71
C LEU A 57 24.52 0.31 -18.36
N TYR A 58 25.58 0.88 -17.79
CA TYR A 58 26.95 0.66 -18.28
C TYR A 58 27.33 -0.83 -18.23
N TYR A 59 27.01 -1.51 -17.12
CA TYR A 59 27.27 -2.95 -16.98
C TYR A 59 26.49 -3.78 -18.02
N LEU A 60 25.21 -3.48 -18.19
CA LEU A 60 24.34 -4.17 -19.15
C LEU A 60 24.73 -3.91 -20.60
N LYS A 61 25.18 -2.70 -20.93
CA LYS A 61 25.63 -2.33 -22.28
C LYS A 61 26.82 -3.19 -22.74
N GLN A 62 27.75 -3.52 -21.84
CA GLN A 62 28.87 -4.43 -22.14
C GLN A 62 28.39 -5.85 -22.50
N ARG A 63 27.18 -6.22 -22.06
CA ARG A 63 26.52 -7.50 -22.38
C ARG A 63 25.53 -7.38 -23.55
N GLY A 64 25.54 -6.26 -24.28
CA GLY A 64 24.64 -6.01 -25.41
C GLY A 64 23.19 -5.73 -25.02
N ILE A 65 22.93 -5.39 -23.74
CA ILE A 65 21.59 -5.08 -23.24
C ILE A 65 21.46 -3.57 -23.08
N THR A 66 20.48 -2.98 -23.77
CA THR A 66 20.21 -1.53 -23.75
C THR A 66 18.73 -1.26 -23.49
N PRO A 67 18.37 -0.12 -22.87
CA PRO A 67 16.99 0.20 -22.56
C PRO A 67 16.20 0.57 -23.82
N GLU A 68 15.02 -0.01 -23.99
CA GLU A 68 14.11 0.29 -25.10
C GLU A 68 12.80 0.85 -24.57
N PRO A 69 12.43 2.11 -24.91
CA PRO A 69 11.18 2.70 -24.46
C PRO A 69 9.99 2.02 -25.14
N LEU A 70 8.97 1.72 -24.34
CA LEU A 70 7.69 1.15 -24.75
C LEU A 70 6.55 2.06 -24.30
N GLU A 71 5.42 2.01 -25.00
CA GLU A 71 4.18 2.73 -24.63
C GLU A 71 4.44 4.22 -24.33
N GLN A 72 5.10 4.93 -25.26
CA GLN A 72 5.45 6.36 -25.12
C GLN A 72 6.27 6.67 -23.86
N GLY A 73 7.10 5.73 -23.41
CA GLY A 73 7.97 5.89 -22.24
C GLY A 73 7.27 5.63 -20.90
N GLN A 74 6.07 5.05 -20.89
CA GLN A 74 5.44 4.53 -19.67
C GLN A 74 6.07 3.21 -19.21
N LYS A 75 6.68 2.49 -20.14
CA LYS A 75 7.40 1.25 -19.88
C LYS A 75 8.77 1.31 -20.54
N VAL A 76 9.74 0.61 -19.96
CA VAL A 76 11.07 0.43 -20.54
C VAL A 76 11.40 -1.05 -20.49
N SER A 77 11.65 -1.64 -21.66
CA SER A 77 12.21 -2.98 -21.76
C SER A 77 13.71 -2.91 -21.49
N LEU A 78 14.22 -3.82 -20.65
CA LEU A 78 15.63 -3.92 -20.36
C LEU A 78 15.98 -5.39 -20.05
N GLY A 79 16.60 -6.06 -21.02
CA GLY A 79 16.91 -7.48 -20.94
C GLY A 79 15.61 -8.31 -20.82
N LYS A 80 15.49 -9.08 -19.74
CA LYS A 80 14.31 -9.91 -19.44
C LYS A 80 13.17 -9.17 -18.73
N ALA A 81 13.38 -7.92 -18.31
CA ALA A 81 12.43 -7.19 -17.49
C ALA A 81 11.77 -6.02 -18.22
N ILE A 82 10.52 -5.73 -17.81
CA ILE A 82 9.79 -4.52 -18.20
C ILE A 82 9.63 -3.68 -16.95
N PHE A 83 10.29 -2.53 -16.92
CA PHE A 83 10.14 -1.53 -15.88
C PHE A 83 8.92 -0.70 -16.22
N LYS A 84 7.92 -0.61 -15.33
CA LYS A 84 6.77 0.29 -15.49
C LYS A 84 7.02 1.54 -14.66
N ARG A 85 6.77 2.71 -15.24
CA ARG A 85 6.84 3.99 -14.52
C ARG A 85 5.79 4.01 -13.41
N PHE A 86 6.22 4.44 -12.22
CA PHE A 86 5.35 4.71 -11.09
C PHE A 86 4.38 5.86 -11.39
N THR A 87 3.11 5.67 -11.04
CA THR A 87 2.06 6.68 -11.18
C THR A 87 1.52 7.14 -9.82
N LYS A 88 0.83 8.29 -9.81
CA LYS A 88 0.40 8.99 -8.59
C LYS A 88 -0.42 8.15 -7.61
N ASN A 89 -1.11 7.12 -8.11
CA ASN A 89 -2.03 6.28 -7.35
C ASN A 89 -1.64 4.79 -7.35
N ASP A 90 -0.40 4.44 -7.72
CA ASP A 90 0.02 3.04 -7.73
C ASP A 90 0.03 2.47 -6.29
N GLY A 91 -0.72 1.41 -6.02
CA GLY A 91 -0.69 0.73 -4.73
C GLY A 91 -1.29 1.58 -3.60
N GLY A 92 -0.54 1.79 -2.51
CA GLY A 92 -1.02 2.56 -1.35
C GLY A 92 -0.95 4.09 -1.49
N TYR A 93 -0.47 4.60 -2.63
CA TYR A 93 -0.28 6.03 -2.83
C TYR A 93 -1.55 6.72 -3.32
N VAL A 94 -1.74 7.98 -2.94
CA VAL A 94 -2.85 8.83 -3.43
C VAL A 94 -2.28 10.20 -3.76
N GLY A 95 -2.31 10.57 -5.04
CA GLY A 95 -1.81 11.87 -5.49
C GLY A 95 -0.31 12.11 -5.25
N ALA A 96 0.50 11.04 -5.20
CA ALA A 96 1.94 11.16 -4.98
C ALA A 96 2.65 11.90 -6.13
N ASP A 97 3.78 12.54 -5.84
CA ASP A 97 4.62 13.09 -6.90
C ASP A 97 5.21 11.95 -7.76
N SER A 98 4.81 11.94 -9.03
CA SER A 98 5.21 10.96 -10.05
C SER A 98 6.15 11.56 -11.10
N GLY A 99 6.86 12.65 -10.78
CA GLY A 99 7.89 13.26 -11.62
C GLY A 99 9.03 12.28 -11.98
N GLY A 100 9.75 12.55 -13.07
CA GLY A 100 10.79 11.65 -13.57
C GLY A 100 10.31 10.20 -13.82
N TYR A 101 11.26 9.30 -14.06
CA TYR A 101 11.00 7.88 -14.16
C TYR A 101 11.26 7.21 -12.81
N GLN A 102 10.21 7.01 -12.04
CA GLN A 102 10.28 6.36 -10.73
C GLN A 102 9.81 4.90 -10.82
N ILE A 103 10.30 4.04 -9.94
CA ILE A 103 9.80 2.68 -9.72
C ILE A 103 9.63 2.39 -8.22
N LEU A 104 8.80 1.41 -7.87
CA LEU A 104 8.76 0.85 -6.51
C LEU A 104 10.02 0.00 -6.26
N LEU A 105 10.65 0.20 -5.11
CA LEU A 105 11.88 -0.51 -4.74
C LEU A 105 11.57 -1.89 -4.16
N ASN A 106 12.06 -2.93 -4.85
CA ASN A 106 12.17 -4.28 -4.32
C ASN A 106 13.60 -4.45 -3.78
N TYR A 107 13.85 -3.91 -2.58
CA TYR A 107 15.17 -3.91 -1.96
C TYR A 107 15.78 -5.32 -1.93
N ARG A 108 17.09 -5.41 -2.18
CA ARG A 108 17.86 -6.63 -1.91
C ARG A 108 18.11 -6.79 -0.42
N GLY A 109 18.30 -5.67 0.28
CA GLY A 109 18.50 -5.65 1.73
C GLY A 109 19.21 -4.40 2.22
N GLN A 110 19.76 -4.52 3.43
CA GLN A 110 20.53 -3.48 4.10
C GLN A 110 22.02 -3.56 3.72
N ALA A 111 22.87 -2.72 4.32
CA ALA A 111 24.29 -2.66 4.02
C ALA A 111 25.00 -4.03 4.16
N GLN A 112 24.62 -4.84 5.17
CA GLN A 112 25.16 -6.18 5.38
C GLN A 112 24.89 -7.17 4.24
N ASN A 113 23.96 -6.87 3.34
CA ASN A 113 23.68 -7.70 2.17
C ASN A 113 24.62 -7.39 0.98
N PHE A 114 25.49 -6.40 1.12
CA PHE A 114 26.49 -6.01 0.14
C PHE A 114 27.90 -6.23 0.71
N LEU A 115 28.80 -6.77 -0.11
CA LEU A 115 30.20 -6.90 0.26
C LEU A 115 30.81 -5.50 0.41
N THR A 116 31.19 -5.15 1.63
CA THR A 116 31.65 -3.82 1.99
C THR A 116 33.08 -3.89 2.53
N PHE A 117 33.93 -2.97 2.08
CA PHE A 117 35.29 -2.80 2.56
C PHE A 117 35.50 -1.37 3.02
N SER A 118 36.29 -1.16 4.07
CA SER A 118 36.73 0.19 4.41
C SER A 118 37.72 0.68 3.34
N LEU A 119 37.73 1.99 3.06
CA LEU A 119 38.71 2.56 2.13
C LEU A 119 40.14 2.28 2.60
N THR A 120 40.36 2.29 3.92
CA THR A 120 41.64 1.96 4.55
C THR A 120 42.11 0.55 4.21
N ASP A 121 41.21 -0.45 4.25
CA ASP A 121 41.56 -1.83 3.89
C ASP A 121 41.91 -1.97 2.43
N VAL A 122 41.20 -1.26 1.54
CA VAL A 122 41.51 -1.23 0.11
C VAL A 122 42.89 -0.61 -0.12
N LEU A 123 43.19 0.53 0.51
CA LEU A 123 44.48 1.23 0.37
C LEU A 123 45.65 0.44 0.95
N ASN A 124 45.41 -0.35 2.00
CA ASN A 124 46.43 -1.22 2.62
C ASN A 124 46.57 -2.58 1.93
N ASN A 125 45.85 -2.84 0.84
CA ASN A 125 45.79 -4.14 0.16
C ASN A 125 45.34 -5.29 1.08
N ASN A 126 44.47 -5.00 2.06
CA ASN A 126 43.89 -5.98 2.99
C ASN A 126 42.67 -6.72 2.42
N ILE A 127 42.38 -6.55 1.12
CA ILE A 127 41.26 -7.21 0.44
C ILE A 127 41.80 -8.23 -0.57
N SER A 128 41.01 -9.27 -0.86
CA SER A 128 41.41 -10.23 -1.90
C SER A 128 41.43 -9.53 -3.27
N PRO A 129 42.45 -9.75 -4.12
CA PRO A 129 42.52 -9.15 -5.46
C PRO A 129 41.29 -9.43 -6.33
N ASN A 130 40.60 -10.55 -6.10
CA ASN A 130 39.42 -10.96 -6.85
C ASN A 130 38.10 -10.44 -6.25
N SER A 131 38.14 -9.68 -5.14
CA SER A 131 36.95 -9.17 -4.47
C SER A 131 36.18 -8.13 -5.30
N LEU A 132 36.82 -7.48 -6.27
CA LEU A 132 36.25 -6.36 -7.04
C LEU A 132 36.07 -6.67 -8.55
N SER A 133 36.65 -7.76 -9.06
CA SER A 133 36.59 -8.12 -10.48
C SER A 133 35.18 -8.49 -10.93
N ASP A 134 34.77 -8.00 -12.12
CA ASP A 134 33.42 -8.18 -12.73
C ASP A 134 32.26 -7.81 -11.78
N ARG A 135 32.43 -6.72 -11.03
CA ARG A 135 31.43 -6.22 -10.09
C ARG A 135 31.21 -4.72 -10.26
N LEU A 136 29.99 -4.28 -10.00
CA LEU A 136 29.74 -2.87 -9.74
C LEU A 136 30.25 -2.51 -8.35
N VAL A 137 31.17 -1.55 -8.29
CA VAL A 137 31.75 -1.06 -7.04
C VAL A 137 31.18 0.33 -6.76
N PHE A 138 30.57 0.48 -5.59
CA PHE A 138 30.06 1.74 -5.10
C PHE A 138 31.03 2.27 -4.04
N ILE A 139 31.52 3.49 -4.24
CA ILE A 139 32.39 4.18 -3.28
C ILE A 139 31.59 5.34 -2.70
N GLY A 140 31.43 5.34 -1.38
CA GLY A 140 30.66 6.37 -0.69
C GLY A 140 30.88 6.31 0.81
N THR A 141 30.32 7.29 1.51
CA THR A 141 30.49 7.45 2.95
C THR A 141 29.31 6.85 3.69
N THR A 142 29.58 6.13 4.77
CA THR A 142 28.57 5.58 5.69
C THR A 142 28.60 6.23 7.07
N ALA A 143 29.42 7.28 7.24
CA ALA A 143 29.59 7.97 8.52
C ALA A 143 28.35 8.81 8.86
N GLU A 144 27.88 8.70 10.10
CA GLU A 144 26.71 9.45 10.58
C GLU A 144 26.90 10.98 10.51
N SER A 145 28.15 11.46 10.66
CA SER A 145 28.48 12.89 10.62
C SER A 145 28.22 13.57 9.28
N ILE A 146 28.15 12.81 8.19
CA ILE A 146 27.90 13.33 6.83
C ILE A 146 26.40 13.46 6.55
N ASN A 147 25.56 12.83 7.39
CA ASN A 147 24.10 12.93 7.37
C ASN A 147 23.45 12.55 6.01
N ASP A 148 24.04 11.61 5.27
CA ASP A 148 23.43 10.95 4.10
C ASP A 148 22.77 9.62 4.51
N LEU A 149 21.89 9.70 5.50
CA LEU A 149 21.21 8.57 6.12
C LEU A 149 19.70 8.71 5.93
N HIS A 150 19.05 7.63 5.51
CA HIS A 150 17.65 7.64 5.11
C HIS A 150 16.86 6.53 5.81
N TYR A 151 15.61 6.83 6.18
CA TYR A 151 14.70 5.78 6.63
C TYR A 151 14.22 4.94 5.43
N THR A 152 14.13 3.64 5.62
CA THR A 152 13.69 2.66 4.63
C THR A 152 12.67 1.71 5.25
N PRO A 153 12.03 0.81 4.48
CA PRO A 153 11.18 -0.24 5.05
C PRO A 153 11.87 -1.14 6.08
N TYR A 154 13.22 -1.25 6.07
CA TYR A 154 13.97 -2.03 7.05
C TYR A 154 14.17 -1.33 8.39
N ASN A 155 13.90 -0.03 8.46
CA ASN A 155 13.88 0.72 9.70
C ASN A 155 12.54 0.48 10.39
N ASP A 156 12.45 -0.55 11.22
CA ASP A 156 11.26 -0.77 12.05
C ASP A 156 11.63 -0.88 13.52
N LYS A 157 10.78 -0.27 14.36
CA LYS A 157 10.93 -0.26 15.82
C LYS A 157 10.87 -1.67 16.41
N LEU A 158 10.23 -2.61 15.71
CA LEU A 158 10.14 -4.01 16.12
C LEU A 158 11.44 -4.80 15.94
N SER A 159 12.30 -4.42 14.98
CA SER A 159 13.49 -5.21 14.61
C SER A 159 14.75 -4.78 15.37
N TYR A 160 14.65 -3.85 16.32
CA TYR A 160 15.74 -3.24 17.10
C TYR A 160 16.89 -2.62 16.27
N SER A 161 16.85 -2.67 14.94
CA SER A 161 17.76 -1.97 14.04
C SER A 161 17.24 -0.56 13.77
N SER A 162 17.70 0.40 14.59
CA SER A 162 17.44 1.83 14.39
C SER A 162 18.38 2.47 13.35
N GLU A 163 19.22 1.67 12.69
CA GLU A 163 20.26 2.16 11.78
C GLU A 163 19.66 2.59 10.44
N MET A 164 19.63 3.90 10.20
CA MET A 164 19.24 4.47 8.91
C MET A 164 20.18 3.99 7.79
N MET A 165 19.65 3.86 6.58
CA MET A 165 20.41 3.35 5.45
C MET A 165 21.23 4.47 4.80
N PRO A 166 22.55 4.29 4.58
CA PRO A 166 23.34 5.23 3.81
C PRO A 166 22.83 5.39 2.37
N GLY A 167 22.83 6.61 1.83
CA GLY A 167 22.34 6.90 0.47
C GLY A 167 23.04 6.07 -0.61
N ILE A 168 24.34 5.81 -0.44
CA ILE A 168 25.10 4.94 -1.35
C ILE A 168 24.56 3.50 -1.40
N VAL A 169 24.04 2.98 -0.28
CA VAL A 169 23.44 1.64 -0.19
C VAL A 169 22.07 1.61 -0.88
N ILE A 170 21.35 2.73 -0.90
CA ILE A 170 20.11 2.87 -1.68
C ILE A 170 20.42 2.83 -3.18
N HIS A 171 21.45 3.54 -3.64
CA HIS A 171 21.89 3.46 -5.05
C HIS A 171 22.36 2.05 -5.44
N ALA A 172 23.06 1.35 -4.53
CA ALA A 172 23.45 -0.05 -4.75
C ALA A 172 22.21 -0.98 -4.84
N ASN A 173 21.17 -0.74 -4.04
CA ASN A 173 19.91 -1.46 -4.15
C ASN A 173 19.20 -1.21 -5.49
N ILE A 174 19.15 0.04 -5.95
CA ILE A 174 18.59 0.41 -7.27
C ILE A 174 19.33 -0.35 -8.38
N ALA A 175 20.66 -0.27 -8.39
CA ALA A 175 21.48 -0.97 -9.39
C ALA A 175 21.27 -2.49 -9.33
N SER A 176 21.26 -3.06 -8.12
CA SER A 176 21.03 -4.49 -7.94
C SER A 176 19.64 -4.93 -8.42
N GLN A 177 18.61 -4.13 -8.16
CA GLN A 177 17.26 -4.41 -8.65
C GLN A 177 17.23 -4.38 -10.18
N ILE A 178 17.83 -3.36 -10.80
CA ILE A 178 17.92 -3.25 -12.27
C ILE A 178 18.63 -4.47 -12.87
N LEU A 179 19.81 -4.81 -12.36
CA LEU A 179 20.61 -5.93 -12.87
C LEU A 179 19.91 -7.28 -12.69
N SER A 180 19.44 -7.59 -11.48
CA SER A 180 18.75 -8.87 -11.22
C SER A 180 17.44 -8.97 -12.01
N SER A 181 16.70 -7.88 -12.20
CA SER A 181 15.52 -7.91 -13.07
C SER A 181 15.90 -8.14 -14.54
N ALA A 182 16.89 -7.42 -15.06
CA ALA A 182 17.28 -7.52 -16.46
C ALA A 182 17.94 -8.86 -16.82
N LEU A 183 18.74 -9.45 -15.93
CA LEU A 183 19.52 -10.67 -16.19
C LEU A 183 18.86 -11.95 -15.67
N GLU A 184 18.27 -11.88 -14.48
CA GLU A 184 17.76 -13.03 -13.72
C GLU A 184 16.22 -13.06 -13.64
N GLU A 185 15.54 -12.11 -14.30
CA GLU A 185 14.07 -12.00 -14.28
C GLU A 185 13.50 -11.81 -12.86
N ARG A 186 14.29 -11.21 -11.95
CA ARG A 186 13.82 -10.87 -10.61
C ARG A 186 12.58 -9.96 -10.72
N PRO A 187 11.43 -10.33 -10.10
CA PRO A 187 10.21 -9.57 -10.23
C PRO A 187 10.29 -8.18 -9.58
N LEU A 188 9.71 -7.18 -10.26
CA LEU A 188 9.45 -5.85 -9.74
C LEU A 188 8.10 -5.83 -9.00
N ILE A 189 7.96 -5.03 -7.96
CA ILE A 189 6.69 -4.87 -7.23
C ILE A 189 5.59 -4.45 -8.20
N ARG A 190 4.51 -5.24 -8.23
CA ARG A 190 3.36 -5.02 -9.10
C ARG A 190 2.19 -4.55 -8.27
N VAL A 191 1.50 -3.56 -8.80
CA VAL A 191 0.21 -3.06 -8.29
C VAL A 191 -0.85 -3.35 -9.33
N TRP A 192 -2.10 -3.42 -8.89
CA TRP A 192 -3.22 -3.49 -9.84
C TRP A 192 -3.42 -2.16 -10.55
N PRO A 193 -3.86 -2.19 -11.83
CA PRO A 193 -4.42 -1.01 -12.46
C PRO A 193 -5.63 -0.48 -11.66
N ASP A 194 -5.81 0.84 -11.66
CA ASP A 194 -6.87 1.55 -10.92
C ASP A 194 -8.26 0.92 -11.10
N LEU A 195 -8.58 0.46 -12.32
CA LEU A 195 -9.86 -0.20 -12.61
C LEU A 195 -10.02 -1.52 -11.84
N ILE A 196 -8.99 -2.36 -11.81
CA ILE A 196 -9.03 -3.66 -11.13
C ILE A 196 -9.08 -3.45 -9.61
N GLU A 197 -8.33 -2.47 -9.11
CA GLU A 197 -8.42 -2.03 -7.72
C GLU A 197 -9.86 -1.59 -7.37
N GLY A 198 -10.46 -0.70 -8.16
CA GLY A 198 -11.85 -0.25 -7.94
C GLY A 198 -12.86 -1.40 -7.96
N LEU A 199 -12.72 -2.35 -8.91
CA LEU A 199 -13.57 -3.54 -8.98
C LEU A 199 -13.40 -4.43 -7.74
N SER A 200 -12.19 -4.56 -7.19
CA SER A 200 -11.95 -5.35 -5.99
C SER A 200 -12.60 -4.74 -4.75
N ILE A 201 -12.53 -3.41 -4.60
CA ILE A 201 -13.17 -2.65 -3.53
C ILE A 201 -14.69 -2.81 -3.62
N TYR A 202 -15.25 -2.65 -4.83
CA TYR A 202 -16.67 -2.86 -5.08
C TYR A 202 -17.11 -4.29 -4.76
N THR A 203 -16.31 -5.29 -5.14
CA THR A 203 -16.58 -6.70 -4.83
C THR A 203 -16.62 -6.94 -3.32
N MET A 204 -15.70 -6.35 -2.55
CA MET A 204 -15.73 -6.45 -1.08
C MET A 204 -16.97 -5.80 -0.46
N ALA A 205 -17.42 -4.66 -1.01
CA ALA A 205 -18.67 -4.03 -0.60
C ALA A 205 -19.90 -4.92 -0.88
N LEU A 206 -19.93 -5.60 -2.05
CA LEU A 206 -20.99 -6.55 -2.39
C LEU A 206 -21.02 -7.76 -1.47
N ILE A 207 -19.85 -8.33 -1.16
CA ILE A 207 -19.72 -9.43 -0.20
C ILE A 207 -20.23 -8.98 1.16
N GLY A 208 -19.81 -7.79 1.62
CA GLY A 208 -20.24 -7.27 2.91
C GLY A 208 -21.75 -7.01 3.00
N THR A 209 -22.33 -6.49 1.92
CA THR A 209 -23.78 -6.28 1.80
C THR A 209 -24.55 -7.60 1.83
N SER A 210 -24.04 -8.62 1.12
CA SER A 210 -24.65 -9.96 1.08
C SER A 210 -24.65 -10.64 2.45
N ILE A 211 -23.55 -10.52 3.20
CA ILE A 211 -23.44 -10.99 4.59
C ILE A 211 -24.51 -10.33 5.47
N SER A 212 -24.62 -9.01 5.43
CA SER A 212 -25.60 -8.24 6.20
C SER A 212 -27.05 -8.57 5.86
N TRP A 213 -27.31 -8.97 4.61
CA TRP A 213 -28.64 -9.31 4.14
C TRP A 213 -29.05 -10.73 4.55
N TRP A 214 -28.16 -11.70 4.39
CA TRP A 214 -28.49 -13.11 4.66
C TRP A 214 -28.45 -13.46 6.15
N PHE A 215 -27.57 -12.84 6.93
CA PHE A 215 -27.47 -13.12 8.36
C PHE A 215 -28.27 -12.12 9.18
N LYS A 216 -29.35 -12.60 9.80
CA LYS A 216 -30.20 -11.80 10.72
C LYS A 216 -29.60 -11.63 12.11
N SER A 217 -28.61 -12.45 12.48
CA SER A 217 -27.97 -12.40 13.79
C SER A 217 -26.67 -11.61 13.72
N ILE A 218 -26.53 -10.57 14.54
CA ILE A 218 -25.31 -9.75 14.62
C ILE A 218 -24.07 -10.57 14.92
N LYS A 219 -24.19 -11.65 15.72
CA LYS A 219 -23.07 -12.56 16.03
C LYS A 219 -22.56 -13.28 14.78
N ARG A 220 -23.47 -13.69 13.89
CA ARG A 220 -23.10 -14.34 12.61
C ARG A 220 -22.49 -13.35 11.64
N VAL A 221 -23.02 -12.13 11.57
CA VAL A 221 -22.43 -11.03 10.76
C VAL A 221 -20.99 -10.75 11.21
N LEU A 222 -20.75 -10.61 12.51
CA LEU A 222 -19.41 -10.37 13.07
C LEU A 222 -18.46 -11.53 12.79
N LEU A 223 -18.91 -12.77 12.97
CA LEU A 223 -18.09 -13.95 12.67
C LEU A 223 -17.73 -14.03 11.17
N SER A 224 -18.69 -13.79 10.28
CA SER A 224 -18.45 -13.75 8.83
C SER A 224 -17.51 -12.61 8.44
N PHE A 225 -17.65 -11.43 9.03
CA PHE A 225 -16.72 -10.31 8.83
C PHE A 225 -15.29 -10.71 9.18
N LEU A 226 -15.08 -11.26 10.39
CA LEU A 226 -13.76 -11.69 10.86
C LEU A 226 -13.13 -12.77 9.95
N LEU A 227 -13.94 -13.72 9.47
CA LEU A 227 -13.47 -14.77 8.58
C LEU A 227 -13.02 -14.18 7.23
N VAL A 228 -13.88 -13.37 6.60
CA VAL A 228 -13.56 -12.77 5.29
C VAL A 228 -12.38 -11.80 5.41
N SER A 229 -12.33 -10.95 6.45
CA SER A 229 -11.21 -10.05 6.67
C SER A 229 -9.90 -10.80 6.87
N SER A 230 -9.92 -11.93 7.58
CA SER A 230 -8.74 -12.79 7.77
C SER A 230 -8.29 -13.40 6.44
N CYS A 231 -9.21 -13.88 5.61
CA CYS A 231 -8.89 -14.39 4.27
C CYS A 231 -8.27 -13.30 3.39
N VAL A 232 -8.82 -12.07 3.40
CA VAL A 232 -8.29 -10.94 2.62
C VAL A 232 -6.90 -10.54 3.11
N LEU A 233 -6.69 -10.51 4.43
CA LEU A 233 -5.39 -10.20 5.04
C LEU A 233 -4.34 -11.23 4.66
N ILE A 234 -4.63 -12.52 4.87
CA ILE A 234 -3.72 -13.62 4.54
C ILE A 234 -3.45 -13.65 3.03
N GLY A 235 -4.50 -13.52 2.21
CA GLY A 235 -4.38 -13.49 0.75
C GLY A 235 -3.51 -12.33 0.27
N SER A 236 -3.68 -11.13 0.83
CA SER A 236 -2.87 -9.95 0.49
C SER A 236 -1.42 -10.12 0.94
N TYR A 237 -1.19 -10.72 2.10
CA TYR A 237 0.16 -11.03 2.57
C TYR A 237 0.87 -12.05 1.67
N LEU A 238 0.19 -13.14 1.31
CA LEU A 238 0.73 -14.13 0.37
C LEU A 238 0.99 -13.51 -1.01
N ALA A 239 0.08 -12.67 -1.51
CA ALA A 239 0.28 -11.93 -2.75
C ALA A 239 1.52 -11.02 -2.68
N PHE A 240 1.74 -10.35 -1.54
CA PHE A 240 2.92 -9.51 -1.32
C PHE A 240 4.22 -10.30 -1.32
N LEU A 241 4.25 -11.51 -0.76
CA LEU A 241 5.41 -12.42 -0.87
C LEU A 241 5.70 -12.81 -2.33
N TRP A 242 4.66 -12.82 -3.17
CA TRP A 242 4.73 -13.01 -4.62
C TRP A 242 4.83 -11.68 -5.38
N VAL A 243 5.25 -10.61 -4.69
CA VAL A 243 5.61 -9.30 -5.24
C VAL A 243 4.39 -8.52 -5.79
N TRP A 244 3.18 -8.86 -5.33
CA TRP A 244 1.94 -8.12 -5.58
C TRP A 244 1.51 -7.29 -4.37
N TRP A 245 1.45 -5.97 -4.55
CA TRP A 245 0.92 -5.07 -3.53
C TRP A 245 -0.56 -4.76 -3.81
N LEU A 246 -1.44 -5.44 -3.09
CA LEU A 246 -2.90 -5.35 -3.25
C LEU A 246 -3.52 -4.26 -2.35
N PRO A 247 -4.70 -3.72 -2.71
CA PRO A 247 -5.39 -2.64 -1.97
C PRO A 247 -6.09 -3.16 -0.71
N LEU A 248 -5.30 -3.65 0.25
CA LEU A 248 -5.80 -4.28 1.48
C LEU A 248 -6.70 -3.35 2.30
N ILE A 249 -6.22 -2.12 2.58
CA ILE A 249 -6.95 -1.19 3.46
C ILE A 249 -8.28 -0.74 2.85
N PRO A 250 -8.34 -0.27 1.57
CA PRO A 250 -9.62 0.05 0.93
C PRO A 250 -10.61 -1.13 0.90
N CYS A 251 -10.14 -2.33 0.60
CA CYS A 251 -10.95 -3.55 0.61
C CYS A 251 -11.55 -3.86 1.99
N LEU A 252 -10.74 -3.77 3.05
CA LEU A 252 -11.20 -4.01 4.42
C LEU A 252 -12.19 -2.92 4.88
N LEU A 253 -11.98 -1.66 4.50
CA LEU A 253 -12.92 -0.57 4.80
C LEU A 253 -14.25 -0.75 4.07
N ALA A 254 -14.23 -1.11 2.80
CA ALA A 254 -15.44 -1.41 2.03
C ALA A 254 -16.22 -2.59 2.62
N LEU A 255 -15.52 -3.66 3.01
CA LEU A 255 -16.12 -4.79 3.69
C LEU A 255 -16.71 -4.38 5.05
N PHE A 256 -15.97 -3.64 5.86
CA PHE A 256 -16.39 -3.19 7.19
C PHE A 256 -17.63 -2.31 7.12
N THR A 257 -17.62 -1.30 6.25
CA THR A 257 -18.75 -0.38 6.09
C THR A 257 -19.99 -1.11 5.61
N ALA A 258 -19.88 -2.00 4.62
CA ALA A 258 -21.01 -2.77 4.11
C ALA A 258 -21.53 -3.84 5.10
N THR A 259 -20.66 -4.49 5.86
CA THR A 259 -21.08 -5.51 6.84
C THR A 259 -21.65 -4.91 8.13
N ILE A 260 -20.91 -4.03 8.78
CA ILE A 260 -21.23 -3.58 10.14
C ILE A 260 -22.35 -2.54 10.12
N VAL A 261 -22.27 -1.55 9.21
CA VAL A 261 -23.27 -0.48 9.15
C VAL A 261 -24.63 -1.03 8.69
N LEU A 262 -24.66 -1.80 7.59
CA LEU A 262 -25.90 -2.38 7.10
C LEU A 262 -26.45 -3.46 8.04
N GLY A 263 -25.59 -4.29 8.64
CA GLY A 263 -26.01 -5.29 9.63
C GLY A 263 -26.68 -4.65 10.84
N PHE A 264 -26.12 -3.54 11.34
CA PHE A 264 -26.73 -2.79 12.45
C PHE A 264 -28.07 -2.17 12.08
N ILE A 265 -28.18 -1.56 10.88
CA ILE A 265 -29.43 -0.98 10.38
C ILE A 265 -30.50 -2.06 10.22
N ASN A 266 -30.16 -3.19 9.58
CA ASN A 266 -31.07 -4.30 9.37
C ASN A 266 -31.58 -4.89 10.69
N ASN A 267 -30.70 -5.08 11.67
CA ASN A 267 -31.10 -5.58 12.99
C ASN A 267 -32.08 -4.62 13.69
N LYS A 268 -31.76 -3.32 13.70
CA LYS A 268 -32.65 -2.29 14.30
C LYS A 268 -34.00 -2.19 13.57
N GLN A 269 -34.03 -2.41 12.26
CA GLN A 269 -35.28 -2.46 11.50
C GLN A 269 -36.10 -3.70 11.84
N GLN A 270 -35.46 -4.86 11.99
CA GLN A 270 -36.14 -6.10 12.38
C GLN A 270 -36.76 -6.00 13.77
N ASP A 271 -36.04 -5.49 14.77
CA ASP A 271 -36.56 -5.27 16.12
C ASP A 271 -37.82 -4.39 16.10
N LYS A 272 -37.79 -3.32 15.31
CA LYS A 272 -38.97 -2.46 15.13
C LYS A 272 -40.12 -3.20 14.47
N ILE A 273 -39.89 -3.99 13.44
CA ILE A 273 -40.95 -4.75 12.76
C ILE A 273 -41.58 -5.77 13.72
N VAL A 274 -40.76 -6.50 14.47
CA VAL A 274 -41.22 -7.46 15.48
C VAL A 274 -42.05 -6.75 16.55
N LEU A 275 -41.59 -5.62 17.08
CA LEU A 275 -42.34 -4.85 18.07
C LEU A 275 -43.72 -4.41 17.55
N LYS A 276 -43.78 -3.92 16.30
CA LYS A 276 -45.05 -3.54 15.65
C LYS A 276 -46.00 -4.74 15.50
N LEU A 277 -45.48 -5.88 15.06
CA LEU A 277 -46.27 -7.10 14.89
C LEU A 277 -46.78 -7.63 16.23
N THR A 278 -45.94 -7.60 17.28
CA THR A 278 -46.33 -7.99 18.63
C THR A 278 -47.43 -7.09 19.17
N LEU A 279 -47.30 -5.76 19.01
CA LEU A 279 -48.34 -4.80 19.39
C LEU A 279 -49.66 -5.05 18.64
N ASP A 280 -49.58 -5.28 17.33
CA ASP A 280 -50.74 -5.54 16.48
C ASP A 280 -51.45 -6.85 16.87
N LEU A 281 -50.68 -7.89 17.19
CA LEU A 281 -51.19 -9.17 17.64
C LEU A 281 -51.81 -9.06 19.04
N LEU A 282 -51.21 -8.32 19.96
CA LEU A 282 -51.79 -8.03 21.28
C LEU A 282 -53.11 -7.27 21.17
N LEU A 283 -53.16 -6.22 20.34
CA LEU A 283 -54.38 -5.46 20.09
C LEU A 283 -55.48 -6.33 19.49
N LYS A 284 -55.15 -7.18 18.51
CA LYS A 284 -56.12 -8.08 17.87
C LYS A 284 -56.64 -9.16 18.83
N THR A 285 -55.75 -9.77 19.61
CA THR A 285 -56.08 -10.90 20.49
C THR A 285 -56.89 -10.47 21.72
N LEU A 286 -56.60 -9.28 22.27
CA LEU A 286 -57.26 -8.74 23.46
C LEU A 286 -58.38 -7.76 23.10
N LYS A 287 -59.04 -7.94 21.95
CA LYS A 287 -60.12 -7.06 21.48
C LYS A 287 -61.30 -7.01 22.43
N ASP A 288 -61.69 -8.16 22.97
CA ASP A 288 -62.89 -8.28 23.81
C ASP A 288 -62.58 -8.12 25.31
N LYS A 289 -61.32 -7.84 25.67
CA LYS A 289 -60.85 -7.71 27.07
C LYS A 289 -60.03 -6.42 27.27
N PRO A 290 -60.69 -5.24 27.35
CA PRO A 290 -60.03 -3.93 27.33
C PRO A 290 -59.09 -3.70 28.51
N THR A 291 -59.44 -4.15 29.71
CA THR A 291 -58.60 -3.99 30.92
C THR A 291 -57.30 -4.78 30.80
N ILE A 292 -57.37 -6.02 30.31
CA ILE A 292 -56.19 -6.89 30.12
C ILE A 292 -55.31 -6.35 28.98
N ARG A 293 -55.93 -5.81 27.92
CA ARG A 293 -55.21 -5.13 26.84
C ARG A 293 -54.36 -3.96 27.36
N HIS A 294 -54.94 -3.09 28.18
CA HIS A 294 -54.22 -1.93 28.71
C HIS A 294 -53.01 -2.34 29.56
N ILE A 295 -53.21 -3.31 30.45
CA ILE A 295 -52.12 -3.86 31.28
C ILE A 295 -51.02 -4.46 30.41
N ALA A 296 -51.36 -5.29 29.42
CA ALA A 296 -50.37 -5.93 28.54
C ALA A 296 -49.55 -4.92 27.71
N ILE A 297 -50.17 -3.83 27.25
CA ILE A 297 -49.47 -2.76 26.52
C ILE A 297 -48.53 -2.00 27.45
N GLU A 298 -48.95 -1.68 28.68
CA GLU A 298 -48.08 -0.99 29.65
C GLU A 298 -46.90 -1.88 30.06
N TYR A 299 -47.10 -3.18 30.24
CA TYR A 299 -45.99 -4.12 30.44
C TYR A 299 -45.02 -4.15 29.25
N LEU A 300 -45.53 -4.20 28.01
CA LEU A 300 -44.69 -4.14 26.81
C LEU A 300 -43.90 -2.83 26.75
N LYS A 301 -44.53 -1.68 27.01
CA LYS A 301 -43.85 -0.38 27.09
C LYS A 301 -42.75 -0.37 28.15
N GLN A 302 -43.01 -0.91 29.34
CA GLN A 302 -42.04 -0.96 30.43
C GLN A 302 -40.84 -1.85 30.10
N SER A 303 -41.04 -2.92 29.31
CA SER A 303 -39.94 -3.78 28.86
C SER A 303 -39.06 -3.17 27.75
N GLU A 304 -39.49 -2.06 27.16
CA GLU A 304 -38.88 -1.45 25.97
C GLU A 304 -38.17 -0.12 26.28
N ASN A 305 -37.24 0.28 25.43
CA ASN A 305 -36.52 1.55 25.59
C ASN A 305 -37.40 2.77 25.25
N ARG A 306 -36.97 3.99 25.66
CA ARG A 306 -37.71 5.25 25.40
C ARG A 306 -38.07 5.46 23.92
N GLN A 307 -37.20 5.09 22.98
CA GLN A 307 -37.49 5.25 21.54
C GLN A 307 -38.61 4.32 21.07
N ASN A 308 -38.63 3.09 21.58
CA ASN A 308 -39.63 2.08 21.29
C ASN A 308 -40.97 2.40 21.98
N GLN A 309 -40.95 2.98 23.19
CA GLN A 309 -42.15 3.50 23.86
C GLN A 309 -42.88 4.56 23.04
N VAL A 310 -42.14 5.57 22.53
CA VAL A 310 -42.70 6.60 21.63
C VAL A 310 -43.26 5.98 20.35
N LEU A 311 -42.61 4.94 19.81
CA LEU A 311 -43.11 4.22 18.64
C LEU A 311 -44.45 3.52 18.93
N ILE A 312 -44.57 2.85 20.07
CA ILE A 312 -45.81 2.19 20.53
C ILE A 312 -46.93 3.23 20.67
N GLU A 313 -46.67 4.36 21.32
CA GLU A 313 -47.67 5.43 21.52
C GLU A 313 -48.15 6.02 20.20
N LYS A 314 -47.23 6.31 19.28
CA LYS A 314 -47.57 6.81 17.95
C LYS A 314 -48.44 5.82 17.17
N GLN A 315 -48.17 4.52 17.28
CA GLN A 315 -48.99 3.50 16.62
C GLN A 315 -50.37 3.35 17.26
N LEU A 316 -50.47 3.42 18.59
CA LEU A 316 -51.75 3.38 19.30
C LEU A 316 -52.63 4.57 18.91
N PHE A 317 -52.05 5.78 18.88
CA PHE A 317 -52.76 6.99 18.46
C PHE A 317 -53.31 6.86 17.03
N ASN A 318 -52.48 6.39 16.08
CA ASN A 318 -52.90 6.20 14.69
C ASN A 318 -54.00 5.13 14.52
N LYS A 319 -54.06 4.13 15.40
CA LYS A 319 -55.07 3.05 15.35
C LYS A 319 -56.37 3.36 16.09
N LEU A 320 -56.37 4.34 16.98
CA LEU A 320 -57.56 4.80 17.68
C LEU A 320 -58.31 5.88 16.88
N ASN A 321 -57.62 6.57 15.97
CA ASN A 321 -58.18 7.62 15.11
C ASN A 321 -58.57 7.16 13.69
N ASN A 322 -58.42 5.87 13.38
CA ASN A 322 -58.86 5.20 12.15
C ASN A 322 -59.85 4.08 12.50
#